data_AF-A0A1Q7KNF9-F1
#
_entry.id   AF-A0A1Q7KNF9-F1
#
_cell.length_a   1.000
_cell.length_b   1.000
_cell.length_c   1.000
_cell.angle_alpha   90.00
_cell.angle_beta   90.00
_cell.angle_gamma   90.00
#
_symmetry.space_group_name_H-M   'P 1'
#
loop_
_entity.id
_entity.type
_entity.pdbx_description
1 polymer ?
#
loop_
_entity_poly.entity_id
_entity_poly.type
_entity_poly.pdbx_seq_one_letter_code
_entity_poly.pdbx_strand_id
1 'polypeptide(L)'
;MQEEAGEGGERDHVIFSASARCVLDFRRGECYLSKSHGPMGTTCQITGCKNDSPPALAEQRLCVLHFTLALESSCGEMRRETALGNAPQERQREIMGFITEHGEKLARVATSGLHLTDDLKARILSTFLTLMNLRENLDRSNMRSSFGRSGHPR
;
A
#
# COMPACT_ATOMS: atom_id res chain seq x y z
N MET A 1 -47.92 10.92 -16.58
CA MET A 1 -47.17 11.82 -15.69
C MET A 1 -46.65 10.97 -14.55
N GLN A 2 -45.38 10.73 -14.26
CA GLN A 2 -44.01 11.03 -14.72
C GLN A 2 -43.18 9.85 -14.08
N GLU A 3 -42.24 9.15 -14.73
CA GLU A 3 -40.80 9.46 -14.90
C GLU A 3 -40.15 10.00 -13.58
N GLU A 4 -39.02 9.55 -13.02
CA GLU A 4 -37.79 8.87 -13.51
C GLU A 4 -36.88 8.48 -12.30
N ALA A 5 -35.88 7.61 -12.57
CA ALA A 5 -34.54 7.46 -11.96
C ALA A 5 -34.40 7.06 -10.46
N GLY A 6 -33.41 6.26 -10.02
CA GLY A 6 -32.14 5.82 -10.59
C GLY A 6 -31.14 5.59 -9.43
N GLU A 7 -29.97 5.01 -9.72
CA GLU A 7 -28.85 4.68 -8.82
C GLU A 7 -29.03 3.39 -7.98
N GLY A 8 -28.32 2.28 -8.23
CA GLY A 8 -26.97 2.14 -8.80
C GLY A 8 -25.94 1.93 -7.68
N GLY A 9 -26.06 0.82 -6.95
CA GLY A 9 -25.08 0.40 -5.94
C GLY A 9 -24.21 -0.74 -6.48
N GLU A 10 -23.30 -0.41 -7.38
CA GLU A 10 -22.23 -1.27 -7.89
C GLU A 10 -21.38 -1.75 -6.69
N ARG A 11 -21.59 -3.01 -6.29
CA ARG A 11 -20.72 -3.67 -5.31
C ARG A 11 -19.52 -4.18 -6.09
N ASP A 12 -18.42 -3.43 -6.04
CA ASP A 12 -17.11 -3.86 -6.52
C ASP A 12 -16.68 -5.14 -5.80
N HIS A 13 -17.12 -6.26 -6.37
CA HIS A 13 -16.60 -7.58 -6.10
C HIS A 13 -15.16 -7.59 -6.61
N VAL A 14 -14.21 -7.38 -5.72
CA VAL A 14 -12.81 -7.70 -5.98
C VAL A 14 -12.72 -9.23 -6.05
N ILE A 15 -12.95 -9.79 -7.23
CA ILE A 15 -12.72 -11.20 -7.53
C ILE A 15 -11.21 -11.41 -7.55
N PHE A 16 -10.66 -11.86 -6.43
CA PHE A 16 -9.31 -12.44 -6.41
C PHE A 16 -9.38 -13.80 -7.12
N SER A 17 -8.99 -13.81 -8.39
CA SER A 17 -8.86 -15.05 -9.17
C SER A 17 -7.70 -15.87 -8.60
N ALA A 18 -8.03 -16.85 -7.76
CA ALA A 18 -7.10 -17.82 -7.21
C ALA A 18 -6.73 -18.82 -8.31
N SER A 19 -5.62 -18.58 -9.01
CA SER A 19 -5.04 -19.55 -9.93
C SER A 19 -3.53 -19.57 -9.82
N ALA A 20 -3.03 -20.42 -8.94
CA ALA A 20 -1.84 -21.26 -9.14
C ALA A 20 -1.55 -22.00 -7.83
N ARG A 21 -1.91 -23.29 -7.81
CA ARG A 21 -1.38 -24.23 -6.81
C ARG A 21 0.11 -24.34 -7.06
N CYS A 22 0.92 -24.04 -6.06
CA CYS A 22 2.30 -24.51 -6.02
C CYS A 22 2.53 -25.18 -4.68
N VAL A 23 2.78 -26.49 -4.74
CA VAL A 23 3.09 -27.35 -3.60
C VAL A 23 4.36 -26.83 -2.95
N LEU A 24 4.28 -26.44 -1.67
CA LEU A 24 5.42 -26.02 -0.87
C LEU A 24 6.17 -27.27 -0.38
N ASP A 25 7.32 -27.55 -0.96
CA ASP A 25 8.28 -28.50 -0.39
C ASP A 25 9.26 -27.74 0.51
N PHE A 26 9.17 -27.98 1.82
CA PHE A 26 9.76 -27.18 2.91
C PHE A 26 11.17 -27.67 3.34
N ARG A 27 11.96 -28.34 2.48
CA ARG A 27 13.22 -28.95 2.95
C ARG A 27 14.40 -28.87 1.99
N ARG A 28 15.06 -27.71 2.01
CA ARG A 28 16.51 -27.43 1.83
C ARG A 28 16.60 -26.01 1.25
N GLY A 29 17.05 -25.02 2.02
CA GLY A 29 18.45 -24.95 2.39
C GLY A 29 19.24 -24.57 1.15
N GLU A 30 19.40 -23.26 0.94
CA GLU A 30 20.18 -22.57 -0.10
C GLU A 30 19.56 -22.50 -1.51
N CYS A 31 19.41 -21.28 -2.05
CA CYS A 31 19.45 -21.02 -3.50
C CYS A 31 19.75 -19.54 -3.80
N TYR A 32 20.47 -19.34 -4.89
CA TYR A 32 21.50 -18.34 -5.10
C TYR A 32 21.01 -17.09 -5.84
N LEU A 33 21.85 -16.04 -5.78
CA LEU A 33 21.74 -14.76 -6.48
C LEU A 33 21.43 -14.96 -7.97
N SER A 34 20.15 -14.90 -8.34
CA SER A 34 19.71 -15.02 -9.72
C SER A 34 19.56 -13.63 -10.31
N LYS A 35 20.61 -13.17 -10.99
CA LYS A 35 20.63 -11.94 -11.78
C LYS A 35 19.87 -12.20 -13.08
N SER A 36 18.56 -11.95 -13.08
CA SER A 36 17.72 -12.05 -14.28
C SER A 36 17.91 -10.82 -15.17
N HIS A 37 18.71 -10.97 -16.23
CA HIS A 37 18.71 -10.03 -17.36
C HIS A 37 17.44 -10.25 -18.21
N GLY A 38 16.51 -9.30 -18.15
CA GLY A 38 15.31 -9.14 -18.98
C GLY A 38 14.87 -7.66 -18.97
N PRO A 39 14.20 -7.16 -20.02
CA PRO A 39 14.61 -6.00 -20.81
C PRO A 39 14.46 -4.66 -20.06
N MET A 40 15.51 -3.83 -20.16
CA MET A 40 15.55 -2.39 -19.82
C MET A 40 14.77 -1.98 -18.56
N GLY A 41 15.02 -2.66 -17.45
CA GLY A 41 14.63 -2.13 -16.15
C GLY A 41 15.28 -0.77 -15.94
N THR A 42 14.48 0.27 -15.74
CA THR A 42 15.01 1.56 -15.25
C THR A 42 15.64 1.31 -13.89
N THR A 43 16.89 1.71 -13.71
CA THR A 43 17.58 1.56 -12.42
C THR A 43 16.86 2.38 -11.36
N CYS A 44 16.87 1.88 -10.12
CA CYS A 44 16.36 2.64 -8.97
C CYS A 44 17.06 4.01 -8.88
N GLN A 45 16.29 5.08 -8.64
CA GLN A 45 16.77 6.45 -8.59
C GLN A 45 17.68 6.73 -7.36
N ILE A 46 17.62 5.91 -6.32
CA ILE A 46 18.41 6.08 -5.10
C ILE A 46 19.90 5.89 -5.39
N THR A 47 20.70 6.89 -5.01
CA THR A 47 22.15 6.91 -5.18
C THR A 47 22.80 5.69 -4.54
N GLY A 48 23.55 4.91 -5.32
CA GLY A 48 24.23 3.70 -4.84
C GLY A 48 23.36 2.43 -4.85
N CYS A 49 22.08 2.51 -5.22
CA CYS A 49 21.25 1.32 -5.42
C CYS A 49 21.57 0.68 -6.78
N LYS A 50 21.76 -0.65 -6.77
CA LYS A 50 22.03 -1.45 -7.98
C LYS A 50 20.83 -2.30 -8.42
N ASN A 51 19.69 -2.11 -7.77
CA ASN A 51 18.48 -2.86 -8.08
C ASN A 51 17.67 -2.15 -9.15
N ASP A 52 17.01 -2.94 -9.98
CA ASP A 52 16.11 -2.44 -11.00
C ASP A 52 14.75 -2.05 -10.41
N SER A 53 14.15 -1.02 -10.99
CA SER A 53 12.76 -0.64 -10.74
C SER A 53 11.86 -1.56 -11.56
N PRO A 54 10.96 -2.33 -10.93
CA PRO A 54 10.02 -3.15 -11.68
C PRO A 54 9.08 -2.26 -12.51
N PRO A 55 8.49 -2.79 -13.61
CA PRO A 55 7.54 -2.04 -14.44
C PRO A 55 6.34 -1.50 -13.66
N ALA A 56 5.90 -2.22 -12.62
CA ALA A 56 4.83 -1.80 -11.72
C ALA A 56 5.17 -0.53 -10.91
N LEU A 57 6.46 -0.18 -10.77
CA LEU A 57 6.96 1.01 -10.08
C LEU A 57 7.69 1.98 -11.04
N ALA A 58 7.48 1.85 -12.35
CA ALA A 58 8.17 2.67 -13.35
C ALA A 58 7.94 4.18 -13.15
N GLU A 59 6.75 4.56 -12.68
CA GLU A 59 6.43 5.95 -12.34
C GLU A 59 7.27 6.47 -11.17
N GLN A 60 7.47 5.63 -10.14
CA GLN A 60 8.20 5.99 -8.93
C GLN A 60 9.72 5.88 -9.13
N ARG A 61 10.17 5.12 -10.14
CA ARG A 61 11.59 4.86 -10.43
C ARG A 61 12.34 4.28 -9.21
N LEU A 62 11.66 3.48 -8.41
CA LEU A 62 12.19 2.86 -7.20
C LEU A 62 12.15 1.34 -7.31
N CYS A 63 13.20 0.67 -6.82
CA CYS A 63 13.12 -0.76 -6.56
C CYS A 63 12.14 -1.06 -5.41
N VAL A 64 11.65 -2.30 -5.35
CA VAL A 64 10.68 -2.74 -4.33
C VAL A 64 11.13 -2.43 -2.90
N LEU A 65 12.42 -2.59 -2.60
CA LEU A 65 12.98 -2.30 -1.28
C LEU A 65 12.88 -0.81 -0.93
N HIS A 66 13.31 0.08 -1.83
CA HIS A 66 13.26 1.52 -1.54
C HIS A 66 11.84 2.07 -1.56
N PHE A 67 10.98 1.52 -2.40
CA PHE A 67 9.56 1.86 -2.38
C PHE A 67 8.91 1.52 -1.03
N THR A 68 9.12 0.30 -0.54
CA THR A 68 8.55 -0.13 0.76
C THR A 68 9.10 0.68 1.93
N LEU A 69 10.41 0.97 1.96
CA LEU A 69 11.02 1.83 3.00
C LEU A 69 10.48 3.26 2.96
N ALA A 70 10.38 3.88 1.78
CA ALA A 70 9.83 5.22 1.63
C ALA A 70 8.37 5.29 2.09
N LEU A 71 7.60 4.24 1.76
CA LEU A 71 6.21 4.12 2.13
C LEU A 71 6.03 3.96 3.65
N GLU A 72 6.83 3.10 4.29
CA GLU A 72 6.83 2.91 5.75
C GLU A 72 7.22 4.19 6.49
N SER A 73 8.23 4.92 6.01
CA SER A 73 8.63 6.21 6.58
C SER A 73 7.50 7.23 6.51
N SER A 74 6.85 7.35 5.34
CA SER A 74 5.72 8.26 5.13
C SER A 74 4.53 7.89 6.01
N CYS A 75 4.22 6.60 6.14
CA CYS A 75 3.19 6.12 7.07
C CYS A 75 3.52 6.46 8.52
N GLY A 76 4.78 6.34 8.92
CA GLY A 76 5.24 6.72 10.25
C GLY A 76 5.05 8.21 10.54
N GLU A 77 5.29 9.08 9.54
CA GLU A 77 5.06 10.52 9.64
C GLU A 77 3.57 10.86 9.76
N MET A 78 2.75 10.37 8.83
CA MET A 78 1.30 10.59 8.89
C MET A 78 0.68 10.04 10.17
N ARG A 79 1.16 8.91 10.70
CA ARG A 79 0.69 8.36 11.99
C ARG A 79 1.01 9.29 13.16
N ARG A 80 2.18 9.96 13.15
CA ARG A 80 2.53 10.95 14.17
C ARG A 80 1.64 12.18 14.04
N GLU A 81 1.38 12.62 12.81
CA GLU A 81 0.50 13.74 12.51
C GLU A 81 -0.94 13.49 13.02
N THR A 82 -1.51 12.32 12.74
CA THR A 82 -2.87 11.95 13.18
C THR A 82 -2.96 11.70 14.69
N ALA A 83 -1.91 11.15 15.31
CA ALA A 83 -1.88 10.90 16.76
C ALA A 83 -2.01 12.19 17.60
N LEU A 84 -1.57 13.34 17.07
CA LEU A 84 -1.74 14.64 17.73
C LEU A 84 -3.19 15.14 17.71
N GLY A 85 -4.10 14.48 16.97
CA GLY A 85 -5.53 14.79 16.95
C GLY A 85 -5.90 16.09 16.23
N ASN A 86 -4.94 16.72 15.53
CA ASN A 86 -5.11 18.02 14.88
C ASN A 86 -5.26 17.92 13.36
N ALA A 87 -5.32 16.72 12.78
CA ALA A 87 -5.44 16.57 11.33
C ALA A 87 -6.86 17.00 10.86
N PRO A 88 -7.00 18.07 10.07
CA PRO A 88 -8.29 18.51 9.55
C PRO A 88 -8.90 17.45 8.62
N GLN A 89 -10.22 17.48 8.40
CA GLN A 89 -10.91 16.50 7.55
C GLN A 89 -10.36 16.44 6.12
N GLU A 90 -9.91 17.58 5.59
CA GLU A 90 -9.21 17.66 4.30
C GLU A 90 -7.95 16.79 4.29
N ARG A 91 -7.10 16.95 5.31
CA ARG A 91 -5.88 16.16 5.48
C ARG A 91 -6.18 14.67 5.68
N GLN A 92 -7.25 14.34 6.40
CA GLN A 92 -7.67 12.94 6.54
C GLN A 92 -8.05 12.31 5.20
N ARG A 93 -8.71 13.07 4.32
CA ARG A 93 -9.05 12.62 2.96
C ARG A 93 -7.79 12.40 2.12
N GLU A 94 -6.80 13.28 2.24
CA GLU A 94 -5.50 13.11 1.58
C GLU A 94 -4.80 11.83 2.04
N ILE A 95 -4.75 11.57 3.36
CA ILE A 95 -4.13 10.37 3.92
C ILE A 95 -4.88 9.10 3.42
N MET A 96 -6.21 9.13 3.37
CA MET A 96 -6.99 8.02 2.81
C MET A 96 -6.74 7.78 1.32
N GLY A 97 -6.58 8.86 0.55
CA GLY A 97 -6.17 8.80 -0.85
C GLY A 97 -4.78 8.17 -1.00
N PHE A 98 -3.83 8.62 -0.19
CA PHE A 98 -2.47 8.08 -0.14
C PHE A 98 -2.45 6.57 0.15
N ILE A 99 -3.22 6.12 1.16
CA ILE A 99 -3.30 4.70 1.54
C ILE A 99 -3.83 3.86 0.38
N THR A 100 -4.89 4.33 -0.29
CA THR A 100 -5.53 3.62 -1.40
C THR A 100 -4.56 3.51 -2.58
N GLU A 101 -3.99 4.62 -3.02
CA GLU A 101 -3.09 4.68 -4.17
C GLU A 101 -1.83 3.81 -3.96
N HIS A 102 -1.19 3.94 -2.80
CA HIS A 102 0.03 3.19 -2.52
C HIS A 102 -0.26 1.71 -2.21
N GLY A 103 -1.42 1.41 -1.62
CA GLY A 103 -1.89 0.04 -1.44
C GLY A 103 -2.12 -0.67 -2.77
N GLU A 104 -2.73 0.00 -3.75
CA GLU A 104 -2.91 -0.54 -5.09
C GLU A 104 -1.56 -0.80 -5.78
N LYS A 105 -0.64 0.17 -5.74
CA LYS A 105 0.71 0.01 -6.31
C LYS A 105 1.47 -1.15 -5.67
N LEU A 106 1.39 -1.28 -4.34
CA LEU A 106 2.00 -2.39 -3.62
C LEU A 106 1.37 -3.74 -4.01
N ALA A 107 0.05 -3.78 -4.22
CA ALA A 107 -0.65 -4.97 -4.69
C ALA A 107 -0.21 -5.35 -6.10
N ARG A 108 -0.12 -4.39 -7.02
CA ARG A 108 0.39 -4.61 -8.38
C ARG A 108 1.80 -5.17 -8.35
N VAL A 109 2.69 -4.67 -7.49
CA VAL A 109 4.04 -5.24 -7.32
C VAL A 109 3.96 -6.68 -6.83
N ALA A 110 3.15 -6.97 -5.82
CA ALA A 110 3.02 -8.30 -5.23
C ALA A 110 2.43 -9.33 -6.21
N THR A 111 1.55 -8.91 -7.12
CA THR A 111 0.83 -9.79 -8.06
C THR A 111 1.35 -9.73 -9.50
N SER A 112 2.35 -8.88 -9.79
CA SER A 112 2.94 -8.70 -11.13
C SER A 112 3.66 -9.94 -11.71
N GLY A 113 3.67 -11.07 -11.00
CA GLY A 113 4.39 -12.28 -11.40
C GLY A 113 5.91 -12.14 -11.33
N LEU A 114 6.42 -11.09 -10.68
CA LEU A 114 7.86 -10.93 -10.44
C LEU A 114 8.37 -12.01 -9.50
N HIS A 115 9.56 -12.53 -9.79
CA HIS A 115 10.30 -13.41 -8.89
C HIS A 115 10.84 -12.59 -7.71
N LEU A 116 9.99 -12.38 -6.70
CA LEU A 116 10.34 -11.73 -5.45
C LEU A 116 11.03 -12.75 -4.52
N THR A 117 12.12 -12.34 -3.89
CA THR A 117 12.74 -13.12 -2.80
C THR A 117 11.80 -13.15 -1.59
N ASP A 118 11.95 -14.14 -0.72
CA ASP A 118 11.08 -14.26 0.45
C ASP A 118 11.24 -13.08 1.42
N ASP A 119 12.44 -12.48 1.51
CA ASP A 119 12.66 -11.22 2.23
C ASP A 119 11.84 -10.06 1.67
N LEU A 120 11.71 -9.97 0.34
CA LEU A 120 10.90 -8.93 -0.30
C LEU A 120 9.41 -9.19 -0.12
N LYS A 121 8.96 -10.45 -0.17
CA LYS A 121 7.57 -10.81 0.14
C LYS A 121 7.22 -10.47 1.58
N ALA A 122 8.07 -10.85 2.54
CA ALA A 122 7.88 -10.53 3.95
C ALA A 122 7.82 -9.01 4.16
N ARG A 123 8.68 -8.25 3.47
CA ARG A 123 8.66 -6.79 3.51
C ARG A 123 7.37 -6.21 2.92
N ILE A 124 6.93 -6.65 1.74
CA ILE A 124 5.66 -6.23 1.14
C ILE A 124 4.48 -6.47 2.10
N LEU A 125 4.42 -7.66 2.72
CA LEU A 125 3.38 -7.98 3.72
C LEU A 125 3.45 -7.04 4.93
N SER A 126 4.65 -6.77 5.43
CA SER A 126 4.86 -5.83 6.54
C SER A 126 4.41 -4.40 6.18
N THR A 127 4.70 -3.97 4.95
CA THR A 127 4.27 -2.66 4.46
C THR A 127 2.74 -2.57 4.30
N PHE A 128 2.07 -3.64 3.84
CA PHE A 128 0.61 -3.71 3.84
C PHE A 128 0.01 -3.57 5.24
N LEU A 129 0.57 -4.26 6.23
CA LEU A 129 0.15 -4.14 7.63
C LEU A 129 0.33 -2.72 8.16
N THR A 130 1.39 -2.03 7.72
CA THR A 130 1.65 -0.64 8.07
C THR A 130 0.59 0.31 7.48
N LEU A 131 0.21 0.12 6.22
CA LEU A 131 -0.88 0.88 5.59
C LEU A 131 -2.23 0.64 6.28
N MET A 132 -2.55 -0.61 6.61
CA MET A 132 -3.78 -0.95 7.33
C MET A 132 -3.80 -0.32 8.73
N ASN A 133 -2.68 -0.35 9.44
CA ASN A 133 -2.54 0.32 10.73
C ASN A 133 -2.75 1.83 10.63
N LEU A 134 -2.22 2.48 9.58
CA LEU A 134 -2.43 3.91 9.38
C LEU A 134 -3.91 4.23 9.14
N ARG A 135 -4.61 3.42 8.33
CA ARG A 135 -6.05 3.56 8.10
C ARG A 135 -6.84 3.46 9.41
N GLU A 136 -6.56 2.43 10.20
CA GLU A 136 -7.23 2.24 11.48
C GLU A 136 -6.93 3.38 12.47
N ASN A 137 -5.69 3.86 12.48
CA ASN A 137 -5.29 4.99 13.31
C ASN A 137 -6.05 6.28 12.92
N LEU A 138 -6.22 6.52 11.62
CA LEU A 138 -7.00 7.64 11.11
C LEU A 138 -8.46 7.54 11.51
N ASP A 139 -9.07 6.35 11.38
CA ASP A 139 -10.46 6.09 11.76
C ASP A 139 -10.70 6.35 13.26
N ARG A 140 -9.82 5.85 14.13
CA ARG A 140 -9.86 6.10 15.57
C ARG A 140 -9.69 7.60 15.90
N SER A 141 -8.82 8.30 15.17
CA SER A 141 -8.60 9.74 15.35
C SER A 141 -9.84 10.56 14.92
N ASN A 142 -10.52 10.13 13.86
CA ASN A 142 -11.77 10.74 13.40
C ASN A 142 -12.90 10.59 14.44
N MET A 143 -13.08 9.40 15.03
CA MET A 143 -14.06 9.19 16.11
C MET A 143 -13.81 10.12 17.30
N ARG A 144 -12.54 10.32 17.70
CA ARG A 144 -12.18 11.23 18.79
C ARG A 144 -12.53 12.68 18.48
N SER A 145 -12.37 13.12 17.23
CA SER A 145 -12.72 14.48 16.81
C SER A 145 -14.24 14.74 16.81
N SER A 146 -15.06 13.71 16.55
CA SER A 146 -16.52 13.81 16.55
C SER A 146 -17.13 13.96 17.95
N PHE A 147 -16.53 13.36 18.98
CA PHE A 147 -17.02 13.44 20.36
C PHE A 147 -16.72 14.79 21.05
N GLY A 148 -15.81 15.60 20.51
CA GLY A 148 -15.45 16.91 21.06
C GLY A 148 -16.41 18.06 20.72
N ARG A 149 -17.42 17.83 19.88
CA ARG A 149 -18.34 18.90 19.39
C ARG A 149 -19.75 18.87 19.99
N SER A 150 -20.10 17.85 20.78
CA SER A 150 -21.44 17.74 21.38
C SER A 150 -21.55 18.32 22.80
N GLY A 151 -20.53 19.06 23.26
CA GLY A 151 -20.52 19.73 24.55
C GLY A 151 -21.01 21.19 24.48
N HIS A 152 -22.34 21.37 24.55
CA HIS A 152 -23.04 22.60 24.98
C HIS A 152 -23.08 23.82 24.01
N PRO A 153 -24.27 24.42 23.85
CA PRO A 153 -24.48 25.68 24.56
C PRO A 153 -25.73 25.66 25.43
N ARG A 154 -25.75 26.65 26.32
CA ARG A 154 -26.68 26.91 27.43
C ARG A 154 -28.15 26.88 27.08
#